data_AF-A0A8I0LA90-F1
#
_entry.id   AF-A0A8I0LA90-F1
#
_cell.length_a   1.000
_cell.length_b   1.000
_cell.length_c   1.000
_cell.angle_alpha   90.00
_cell.angle_beta   90.00
_cell.angle_gamma   90.00
#
_symmetry.space_group_name_H-M   'P 1'
#
loop_
_entity.id
_entity.type
_entity.pdbx_description
1 polymer ?
#
loop_
_entity_poly.entity_id
_entity_poly.type
_entity_poly.pdbx_seq_one_letter_code
_entity_poly.pdbx_strand_id
1 'polypeptide(L)' 'NYEESVFKGKNFLSEIAKVRKINEYIEESNDSIIFSTIHSFKGLESKIVLLCDVDDIEGTNAKMLNYVAISRAKLLLY' A
#
# COMPACT_ATOMS: atom_id res chain seq x y z
N ASN A 1 -1.22 9.74 20.81
CA ASN A 1 -2.67 9.90 21.04
C ASN A 1 -3.34 10.14 19.70
N TYR A 2 -4.31 9.32 19.28
CA TYR A 2 -5.04 9.50 18.01
C TYR A 2 -5.68 10.90 17.89
N GLU A 3 -5.96 11.52 19.04
CA GLU A 3 -6.51 12.88 19.15
C GLU A 3 -5.56 14.00 18.75
N GLU A 4 -4.24 13.77 18.73
CA GLU A 4 -3.25 14.77 18.28
C GLU A 4 -2.89 14.64 16.78
N SER A 5 -3.50 13.68 16.07
CA SER A 5 -3.37 13.58 14.63
C SER A 5 -3.99 14.81 13.94
N VAL A 6 -3.42 15.23 12.81
CA VAL A 6 -3.96 16.30 11.93
C VAL A 6 -5.44 16.07 11.62
N PHE A 7 -5.86 14.80 11.57
CA PHE A 7 -7.22 14.41 11.26
C PHE A 7 -8.16 14.43 12.47
N LYS A 8 -7.68 14.77 13.68
CA LYS A 8 -8.47 14.85 14.94
C LYS A 8 -9.38 13.65 15.15
N GLY A 9 -8.85 12.49 14.83
CA GLY A 9 -9.56 11.23 14.90
C GLY A 9 -10.65 10.96 13.85
N LYS A 10 -10.74 11.77 12.80
CA LYS A 10 -11.61 11.51 11.64
C LYS A 10 -10.94 10.53 10.67
N ASN A 11 -11.71 9.57 10.18
CA ASN A 11 -11.31 8.73 9.06
C ASN A 11 -11.71 9.42 7.75
N PHE A 12 -10.82 10.22 7.17
CA PHE A 12 -11.10 10.89 5.89
C PHE A 12 -11.14 9.90 4.71
N LEU A 13 -10.47 8.74 4.85
CA LEU A 13 -10.39 7.73 3.79
C LEU A 13 -11.75 7.12 3.51
N SER A 14 -12.63 6.99 4.51
CA SER A 14 -13.95 6.38 4.33
C SER A 14 -14.86 7.12 3.33
N GLU A 15 -14.57 8.38 3.02
CA GLU A 15 -15.32 9.17 2.04
C GLU A 15 -14.82 8.96 0.60
N ILE A 16 -13.57 8.50 0.42
CA ILE A 16 -12.92 8.40 -0.90
C ILE A 16 -12.65 6.95 -1.32
N ALA A 17 -12.41 6.05 -0.37
CA ALA A 17 -12.09 4.65 -0.65
C ALA A 17 -12.29 3.73 0.56
N LYS A 18 -12.63 2.49 0.27
CA LYS A 18 -12.64 1.39 1.24
C LYS A 18 -11.23 0.82 1.35
N VAL A 19 -10.62 0.98 2.52
CA VAL A 19 -9.35 0.32 2.85
C VAL A 19 -9.63 -1.14 3.19
N ARG A 20 -8.93 -2.06 2.51
CA ARG A 20 -9.10 -3.51 2.66
C ARG A 20 -7.76 -4.19 2.90
N LYS A 21 -7.81 -5.35 3.53
CA LYS A 21 -6.66 -6.26 3.63
C LYS A 21 -6.69 -7.25 2.48
N ILE A 22 -5.51 -7.71 2.08
CA ILE A 22 -5.35 -8.57 0.91
C ILE A 22 -6.01 -9.96 1.04
N ASN A 23 -6.26 -10.42 2.26
CA ASN A 23 -6.89 -11.72 2.53
C ASN A 23 -8.44 -11.66 2.48
N GLU A 24 -9.01 -10.48 2.25
CA GLU A 24 -10.44 -10.32 2.05
C GLU A 24 -10.77 -10.51 0.57
N TYR A 25 -11.96 -11.04 0.26
CA TYR A 25 -12.41 -11.08 -1.12
C TYR A 25 -12.45 -9.65 -1.69
N ILE A 26 -11.67 -9.41 -2.74
CA ILE A 26 -11.57 -8.12 -3.41
C ILE A 26 -12.34 -8.24 -4.73
N GLU A 27 -13.56 -7.74 -4.75
CA GLU A 27 -14.16 -7.33 -6.02
C GLU A 27 -13.34 -6.15 -6.55
N GLU A 28 -12.83 -6.25 -7.78
CA GLU A 28 -12.19 -5.14 -8.46
C GLU A 28 -13.19 -3.97 -8.51
N SER A 29 -12.98 -3.00 -7.62
CA SER A 29 -13.78 -1.79 -7.52
C SER A 29 -12.81 -0.61 -7.50
N ASN A 30 -13.16 0.43 -8.24
CA ASN A 30 -12.34 1.65 -8.36
C ASN A 30 -12.22 2.41 -7.02
N ASP A 31 -12.99 2.01 -6.01
CA ASP A 31 -13.16 2.73 -4.75
C ASP A 31 -12.45 1.98 -3.61
N SER A 32 -11.42 1.18 -3.91
CA SER A 32 -10.73 0.34 -2.93
C SER A 32 -9.23 0.60 -2.88
N ILE A 33 -8.69 0.63 -1.66
CA ILE A 33 -7.27 0.70 -1.38
C ILE A 33 -6.88 -0.58 -0.65
N ILE A 34 -5.88 -1.28 -1.15
CA ILE A 34 -5.35 -2.49 -0.52
C ILE A 34 -4.17 -2.09 0.35
N PHE A 35 -4.25 -2.36 1.65
CA PHE A 35 -3.12 -2.22 2.55
C PHE A 35 -2.51 -3.59 2.84
N SER A 36 -1.23 -3.76 2.51
CA SER A 36 -0.54 -5.05 2.58
C SER A 36 0.96 -4.87 2.80
N THR A 37 1.60 -5.91 3.32
CA THR A 37 3.06 -6.05 3.27
C THR A 37 3.52 -6.37 1.84
N ILE A 38 4.80 -6.10 1.55
CA ILE A 38 5.46 -6.49 0.29
C ILE A 38 5.34 -8.01 0.06
N HIS A 39 5.50 -8.80 1.13
CA HIS A 39 5.45 -10.25 1.05
C HIS A 39 4.08 -10.78 0.65
N SER A 40 3.01 -10.27 1.27
CA SER A 40 1.65 -10.71 0.96
C SER A 40 1.19 -10.23 -0.42
N PHE A 41 1.70 -9.09 -0.89
CA PHE A 41 1.38 -8.53 -2.21
C PHE A 41 2.22 -9.13 -3.36
N LYS A 42 3.13 -10.06 -3.06
CA LYS A 42 4.01 -10.69 -4.06
C LYS A 42 3.18 -11.50 -5.08
N GLY A 43 3.41 -11.25 -6.37
CA GLY A 43 2.71 -11.93 -7.47
C GLY A 43 1.42 -11.23 -7.91
N LEU A 44 1.07 -10.12 -7.26
CA LEU A 44 -0.05 -9.26 -7.62
C LEU A 44 0.46 -7.95 -8.20
N GLU A 45 -0.44 -7.18 -8.79
CA GLU A 45 -0.11 -5.94 -9.48
C GLU A 45 -1.25 -4.94 -9.38
N SER A 46 -0.91 -3.65 -9.36
CA SER A 46 -1.87 -2.54 -9.30
C SER A 46 -1.45 -1.44 -10.26
N LYS A 47 -2.41 -0.63 -10.73
CA LYS A 47 -2.10 0.58 -11.51
C LYS A 47 -1.19 1.53 -10.73
N ILE A 48 -1.48 1.71 -9.45
CA ILE A 48 -0.77 2.62 -8.55
C ILE A 48 -0.36 1.83 -7.30
N VAL A 49 0.88 2.00 -6.87
CA VAL A 49 1.41 1.45 -5.60
C VAL A 49 1.99 2.60 -4.78
N LEU A 50 1.61 2.67 -3.50
CA LEU A 50 2.22 3.54 -2.49
C LEU A 50 3.16 2.67 -1.64
N LEU A 51 4.47 2.87 -1.78
CA LEU A 51 5.47 2.15 -1.01
C LEU A 51 5.93 3.00 0.17
N CYS A 52 5.41 2.68 1.36
CA CYS A 52 5.72 3.41 2.59
C CYS A 52 6.80 2.71 3.40
N ASP A 53 7.37 3.43 4.37
CA ASP A 53 8.29 2.87 5.39
C ASP A 53 9.58 2.27 4.78
N VAL A 54 10.15 2.97 3.79
CA VAL A 54 11.40 2.58 3.13
C VAL A 54 12.59 3.18 3.87
N ASP A 55 13.18 2.41 4.77
CA ASP A 55 14.34 2.84 5.57
C ASP A 55 15.71 2.58 4.91
N ASP A 56 15.78 1.58 4.02
CA ASP A 56 17.02 1.17 3.33
C ASP A 56 16.74 0.86 1.85
N ILE A 57 17.63 1.33 0.98
CA ILE A 57 17.60 1.10 -0.47
C ILE A 57 18.87 0.45 -1.02
N GLU A 58 19.94 0.38 -0.22
CA GLU A 58 21.24 -0.09 -0.68
C GLU A 58 21.56 -1.51 -0.23
N GLY A 59 21.06 -1.93 0.94
CA GLY A 59 21.28 -3.27 1.46
C GLY A 59 20.75 -4.35 0.51
N THR A 60 21.45 -5.49 0.42
CA THR A 60 21.11 -6.56 -0.55
C THR A 60 19.68 -7.07 -0.38
N ASN A 61 19.24 -7.29 0.86
CA ASN A 61 17.87 -7.73 1.15
C ASN A 61 16.85 -6.62 0.87
N ALA A 62 17.18 -5.38 1.21
CA ALA A 62 16.34 -4.22 0.95
C ALA A 62 16.14 -4.02 -0.56
N LYS A 63 17.21 -4.10 -1.36
CA LYS A 63 17.14 -4.06 -2.83
C LYS A 63 16.19 -5.12 -3.39
N MET A 64 16.24 -6.34 -2.88
CA MET A 64 15.34 -7.41 -3.33
C MET A 64 13.89 -7.10 -2.98
N LEU A 65 13.61 -6.66 -1.76
CA LEU A 65 12.26 -6.30 -1.32
C LEU A 65 11.71 -5.11 -2.10
N ASN A 66 12.51 -4.05 -2.24
CA ASN A 66 12.16 -2.86 -2.99
C ASN A 66 11.90 -3.20 -4.45
N TYR A 67 12.74 -4.02 -5.08
CA TYR A 67 12.50 -4.49 -6.45
C TYR A 67 11.15 -5.22 -6.57
N VAL A 68 10.85 -6.12 -5.62
CA VAL A 68 9.57 -6.83 -5.60
C VAL A 68 8.41 -5.86 -5.44
N ALA A 69 8.49 -4.85 -4.56
CA ALA A 69 7.42 -3.89 -4.34
C ALA A 69 7.21 -2.93 -5.52
N ILE A 70 8.31 -2.39 -6.05
CA ILE A 70 8.32 -1.45 -7.19
C ILE A 70 7.72 -2.12 -8.43
N SER A 71 8.10 -3.36 -8.70
CA SER A 71 7.61 -4.12 -9.86
C SER A 71 6.14 -4.55 -9.77
N ARG A 72 5.39 -4.12 -8.73
CA ARG A 72 3.93 -4.32 -8.65
C ARG A 72 3.15 -3.13 -9.21
N ALA A 73 3.81 -1.98 -9.40
CA ALA A 73 3.22 -0.80 -10.01
C ALA A 73 3.22 -0.92 -11.54
N LYS A 74 2.04 -0.90 -12.17
CA LYS A 74 1.91 -0.89 -13.64
C LYS A 74 2.10 0.49 -14.26
N LEU A 75 1.67 1.54 -13.55
CA LEU A 75 1.68 2.91 -14.07
C LEU A 75 2.47 3.86 -13.18
N LEU A 76 2.15 3.90 -11.88
CA LEU A 76 2.72 4.89 -10.96
C LEU A 76 3.18 4.25 -9.65
N LEU A 77 4.33 4.69 -9.17
CA LEU A 77 4.90 4.37 -7.87
C LEU A 77 5.12 5.68 -7.11
N TYR A 78 4.71 5.70 -5.85
CA TYR A 78 4.98 6.80 -4.91
C TYR A 78 5.59 6.26 -3.63
#